data_AF-A0A961N6G2-F1
#
_entry.id   AF-A0A961N6G2-F1
#
_cell.length_a   1.000
_cell.length_b   1.000
_cell.length_c   1.000
_cell.angle_alpha   90.00
_cell.angle_beta   90.00
_cell.angle_gamma   90.00
#
_symmetry.space_group_name_H-M   'P 1'
#
loop_
_entity.id
_entity.type
_entity.pdbx_description
1 polymer ?
#
loop_
_entity_poly.entity_id
_entity_poly.type
_entity_poly.pdbx_seq_one_letter_code
_entity_poly.pdbx_strand_id
1 'polypeptide(L)'
;MIGLVRAVGIVLVLALILALGAGASQAADKAFKRDDLADAAIKLEAQIKSEAGAVTKSAPALRADADAAFKSGNVRQGLLILGQIASVAPDDSQNWLRLAKTIFQIWPANSREQTFLRERASTAAYIAYQRASNPPEEADALAVLGRAFSERRLWRPALDTMRMSLDIREVASVREAYEKLRDDHGFRLLDYTVDSDSASPRACFQFSEDLAKRTDFSPFLALADNDKPAISAEGRQLCVEGLKHGERYNINLRAGLPSTVRETLPKSAEFNIYVRDRKPFVRFTGRAYVLPRTGQRGIPLVSVNTQAVAVQVFRIGDRNLINTVLGSDFQRSLSSYELDGLGGERGVKVWSGEVATASTLNADVTTAFPVDQALGDLQPGVYVMTATPKGPQGSNDSGLLATQWFIVSDLGLTAFSGNDGIHVFVNSLATTDAKAGADVRLVARNNEILATRTTDASGHVLFEAGLARGKGGLSPAMLTVAAAGDYAFL
;
A
#
# COMPACT_ATOMS: atom_id res chain seq x y z
N MET A 1 -66.16 -44.09 -36.93
CA MET A 1 -66.11 -42.65 -37.27
C MET A 1 -66.03 -41.79 -36.00
N ILE A 2 -64.92 -41.84 -35.25
CA ILE A 2 -64.60 -40.85 -34.20
C ILE A 2 -63.09 -40.85 -34.07
N GLY A 3 -62.39 -40.12 -34.94
CA GLY A 3 -60.92 -40.17 -34.96
C GLY A 3 -60.21 -39.08 -35.76
N LEU A 4 -60.92 -38.08 -36.30
CA LEU A 4 -60.31 -37.08 -37.17
C LEU A 4 -60.55 -35.62 -36.79
N VAL A 5 -61.25 -35.33 -35.68
CA VAL A 5 -61.59 -33.94 -35.30
C VAL A 5 -60.69 -33.38 -34.17
N ARG A 6 -59.83 -34.20 -33.55
CA ARG A 6 -58.95 -33.73 -32.45
C ARG A 6 -57.50 -33.42 -32.83
N ALA A 7 -57.08 -33.72 -34.06
CA ALA A 7 -55.69 -33.48 -34.49
C ALA A 7 -55.44 -32.08 -35.09
N VAL A 8 -56.49 -31.40 -35.58
CA VAL A 8 -56.33 -30.09 -36.25
C VAL A 8 -56.32 -28.92 -35.25
N GLY A 9 -56.91 -29.08 -34.06
CA GLY A 9 -56.94 -28.03 -33.04
C GLY A 9 -55.64 -27.85 -32.25
N ILE A 10 -54.80 -28.89 -32.14
CA ILE A 10 -53.58 -28.86 -31.31
C ILE A 10 -52.38 -28.33 -32.11
N VAL A 11 -52.36 -28.51 -33.43
CA VAL A 11 -51.28 -28.00 -34.29
C VAL A 11 -51.37 -26.48 -34.48
N LEU A 12 -52.56 -25.89 -34.47
CA LEU A 12 -52.71 -24.43 -34.58
C LEU A 12 -52.34 -23.68 -33.28
N VAL A 13 -52.50 -24.30 -32.10
CA VAL A 13 -52.15 -23.65 -30.82
C VAL A 13 -50.65 -23.75 -30.53
N LEU A 14 -49.96 -24.80 -30.96
CA LEU A 14 -48.48 -24.86 -30.85
C LEU A 14 -47.77 -23.95 -31.86
N ALA A 15 -48.33 -23.74 -33.06
CA ALA A 15 -47.75 -22.82 -34.03
C ALA A 15 -47.93 -21.34 -33.62
N LEU A 16 -48.97 -21.02 -32.83
CA LEU A 16 -49.20 -19.65 -32.34
C LEU A 16 -48.35 -19.30 -31.10
N ILE A 17 -47.91 -20.30 -30.31
CA ILE A 17 -47.01 -20.08 -29.17
C ILE A 17 -45.54 -19.99 -29.60
N LEU A 18 -45.16 -20.57 -30.74
CA LEU A 18 -43.82 -20.42 -31.34
C LEU A 18 -43.64 -19.10 -32.13
N ALA A 19 -44.70 -18.32 -32.36
CA ALA A 19 -44.64 -17.04 -33.06
C ALA A 19 -44.63 -15.80 -32.13
N LEU A 20 -44.73 -15.98 -30.80
CA LEU A 20 -44.64 -14.91 -29.80
C LEU A 20 -43.28 -14.82 -29.10
N GLY A 21 -42.30 -15.63 -29.52
CA GLY A 21 -40.90 -15.54 -29.11
C GLY A 21 -40.07 -14.60 -29.99
N ALA A 22 -40.65 -13.50 -30.49
CA ALA A 22 -39.89 -12.50 -31.22
C ALA A 22 -39.22 -11.53 -30.23
N GLY A 23 -37.92 -11.71 -30.05
CA GLY A 23 -37.00 -10.60 -29.80
C GLY A 23 -36.97 -9.99 -28.40
N ALA A 24 -36.68 -10.79 -27.37
CA ALA A 24 -35.76 -10.26 -26.35
C ALA A 24 -34.35 -10.37 -26.95
N SER A 25 -33.96 -9.38 -27.76
CA SER A 25 -32.55 -9.10 -28.00
C SER A 25 -31.92 -8.95 -26.62
N GLN A 26 -31.23 -9.98 -26.11
CA GLN A 26 -30.23 -9.74 -25.10
C GLN A 26 -29.25 -8.78 -25.77
N ALA A 27 -29.35 -7.50 -25.43
CA ALA A 27 -28.35 -6.52 -25.83
C ALA A 27 -27.02 -7.11 -25.37
N ALA A 28 -26.17 -7.47 -26.34
CA ALA A 28 -24.86 -8.02 -26.03
C ALA A 28 -24.17 -7.05 -25.07
N ASP A 29 -23.72 -7.57 -23.94
CA ASP A 29 -23.09 -6.76 -22.92
C ASP A 29 -21.91 -6.00 -23.54
N LYS A 30 -21.99 -4.66 -23.53
CA LYS A 30 -20.95 -3.79 -24.10
C LYS A 30 -19.62 -4.06 -23.39
N ALA A 31 -18.53 -4.18 -24.16
CA ALA A 31 -17.20 -4.52 -23.65
C ALA A 31 -16.62 -3.45 -22.71
N PHE A 32 -16.91 -2.17 -22.96
CA PHE A 32 -16.48 -1.07 -22.11
C PHE A 32 -17.62 -0.65 -21.16
N LYS A 33 -17.41 -0.77 -19.84
CA LYS A 33 -18.37 -0.34 -18.82
C LYS A 33 -17.65 0.43 -17.71
N ARG A 34 -18.30 1.47 -17.20
CA ARG A 34 -17.81 2.26 -16.06
C ARG A 34 -18.99 2.80 -15.26
N ASP A 35 -19.06 2.46 -13.98
CA ASP A 35 -20.22 2.74 -13.12
C ASP A 35 -20.45 4.25 -12.95
N ASP A 36 -19.37 5.02 -12.79
CA ASP A 36 -19.43 6.48 -12.69
C ASP A 36 -20.02 7.15 -13.94
N LEU A 37 -19.77 6.60 -15.13
CA LEU A 37 -20.37 7.08 -16.38
C LEU A 37 -21.82 6.58 -16.56
N ALA A 38 -22.16 5.41 -16.03
CA ALA A 38 -23.55 4.93 -16.02
C ALA A 38 -24.43 5.86 -15.15
N ASP A 39 -23.96 6.20 -13.95
CA ASP A 39 -24.65 7.17 -13.08
C ASP A 39 -24.69 8.57 -13.69
N ALA A 40 -23.59 9.01 -14.30
CA ALA A 40 -23.54 10.30 -14.98
C ALA A 40 -24.48 10.36 -16.19
N ALA A 41 -24.68 9.25 -16.90
CA ALA A 41 -25.58 9.16 -18.03
C ALA A 41 -27.03 9.45 -17.62
N ILE A 42 -27.50 8.80 -16.54
CA ILE A 42 -28.85 9.03 -15.99
C ILE A 42 -29.03 10.51 -15.61
N LYS A 43 -28.04 11.10 -14.94
CA LYS A 43 -28.07 12.52 -14.54
C LYS A 43 -28.08 13.45 -15.75
N LEU A 44 -27.26 13.19 -16.76
CA LEU A 44 -27.18 14.02 -17.97
C LEU A 44 -28.48 13.98 -18.77
N GLU A 45 -29.12 12.81 -18.88
CA GLU A 45 -30.43 12.69 -19.54
C GLU A 45 -31.51 13.51 -18.86
N ALA A 46 -31.60 13.39 -17.52
CA ALA A 46 -32.53 14.19 -16.73
C ALA A 46 -32.25 15.69 -16.88
N GLN A 47 -30.98 16.09 -16.86
CA GLN A 47 -30.55 17.47 -17.06
C GLN A 47 -30.93 17.99 -18.45
N ILE A 48 -30.62 17.24 -19.52
CA ILE A 48 -30.97 17.62 -20.90
C ILE A 48 -32.48 17.75 -21.07
N LYS A 49 -33.26 16.84 -20.48
CA LYS A 49 -34.72 16.92 -20.51
C LYS A 49 -35.24 18.18 -19.81
N SER A 50 -34.63 18.56 -18.69
CA SER A 50 -34.95 19.81 -17.99
C SER A 50 -34.54 21.06 -18.79
N GLU A 51 -33.36 21.05 -19.41
CA GLU A 51 -32.84 22.16 -20.23
C GLU A 51 -33.63 22.36 -21.53
N ALA A 52 -34.10 21.27 -22.14
CA ALA A 52 -34.83 21.28 -23.41
C ALA A 52 -36.24 21.89 -23.28
N GLY A 53 -36.86 21.78 -22.09
CA GLY A 53 -38.23 22.25 -21.85
C GLY A 53 -39.27 21.50 -22.71
N ALA A 54 -40.37 22.19 -23.03
CA ALA A 54 -41.40 21.64 -23.91
C ALA A 54 -40.97 21.73 -25.38
N VAL A 55 -40.47 20.62 -25.93
CA VAL A 55 -40.08 20.53 -27.34
C VAL A 55 -41.26 20.09 -28.21
N THR A 56 -41.79 20.99 -29.03
CA THR A 56 -42.95 20.73 -29.92
C THR A 56 -42.56 20.35 -31.35
N LYS A 57 -41.28 20.54 -31.72
CA LYS A 57 -40.76 20.22 -33.05
C LYS A 57 -40.36 18.75 -33.15
N SER A 58 -40.51 18.17 -34.34
CA SER A 58 -40.05 16.81 -34.63
C SER A 58 -38.52 16.73 -34.73
N ALA A 59 -37.94 15.56 -34.49
CA ALA A 59 -36.48 15.36 -34.59
C ALA A 59 -35.89 15.77 -35.96
N PRO A 60 -36.51 15.48 -37.13
CA PRO A 60 -36.01 15.97 -38.41
C PRO A 60 -35.99 17.51 -38.53
N ALA A 61 -37.01 18.20 -38.01
CA ALA A 61 -37.06 19.66 -38.03
C ALA A 61 -35.95 20.25 -37.15
N LEU A 62 -35.73 19.68 -35.96
CA LEU A 62 -34.63 20.09 -35.09
C LEU A 62 -33.26 19.82 -35.71
N ARG A 63 -33.08 18.72 -36.45
CA ARG A 63 -31.82 18.46 -37.17
C ARG A 63 -31.54 19.53 -38.22
N ALA A 64 -32.55 19.95 -38.99
CA ALA A 64 -32.41 21.05 -39.94
C ALA A 64 -32.07 22.38 -39.25
N ASP A 65 -32.69 22.68 -38.11
CA ASP A 65 -32.38 23.87 -37.29
C ASP A 65 -30.93 23.82 -36.75
N ALA A 66 -30.47 22.65 -36.29
CA ALA A 66 -29.10 22.46 -35.84
C ALA A 66 -28.10 22.66 -36.99
N ASP A 67 -28.37 22.11 -38.16
CA ASP A 67 -27.54 22.29 -39.36
C ASP A 67 -27.46 23.77 -39.78
N ALA A 68 -28.57 24.51 -39.71
CA ALA A 68 -28.59 25.95 -39.96
C ALA A 68 -27.77 26.75 -38.92
N ALA A 69 -27.85 26.36 -37.64
CA ALA A 69 -27.04 26.96 -36.58
C ALA A 69 -25.53 26.71 -36.80
N PHE A 70 -25.13 25.52 -37.23
CA PHE A 70 -23.73 25.24 -37.54
C PHE A 70 -23.25 25.97 -38.79
N LYS A 71 -24.07 26.06 -39.84
CA LYS A 71 -23.73 26.84 -41.05
C LYS A 71 -23.54 28.33 -40.77
N SER A 72 -24.23 28.87 -39.76
CA SER A 72 -24.09 30.27 -39.33
C SER A 72 -22.96 30.48 -38.30
N GLY A 73 -22.18 29.45 -37.97
CA GLY A 73 -21.10 29.52 -36.97
C GLY A 73 -21.57 29.56 -35.51
N ASN A 74 -22.89 29.41 -35.26
CA ASN A 74 -23.45 29.45 -33.92
C ASN A 74 -23.43 28.06 -33.25
N VAL A 75 -22.24 27.62 -32.86
CA VAL A 75 -22.00 26.29 -32.25
C VAL A 75 -22.78 26.10 -30.94
N ARG A 76 -22.90 27.17 -30.12
CA ARG A 76 -23.62 27.11 -28.84
C ARG A 76 -25.12 26.90 -29.04
N GLN A 77 -25.72 27.60 -29.99
CA GLN A 77 -27.11 27.34 -30.37
C GLN A 77 -27.29 25.93 -30.94
N GLY A 78 -26.37 25.49 -31.78
CA GLY A 78 -26.36 24.11 -32.28
C GLY A 78 -26.33 23.07 -31.16
N LEU A 79 -25.52 23.27 -30.12
CA LEU A 79 -25.46 22.38 -28.96
C LEU A 79 -26.80 22.31 -28.21
N LEU A 80 -27.47 23.45 -28.00
CA LEU A 80 -28.79 23.49 -27.36
C LEU A 80 -29.83 22.69 -28.15
N ILE A 81 -29.85 22.87 -29.48
CA ILE A 81 -30.76 22.13 -30.37
C ILE A 81 -30.43 20.63 -30.36
N LEU A 82 -29.15 20.23 -30.32
CA LEU A 82 -28.76 18.83 -30.16
C LEU A 82 -29.24 18.24 -28.83
N GLY A 83 -29.28 19.02 -27.75
CA GLY A 83 -29.91 18.63 -26.49
C GLY A 83 -31.42 18.36 -26.65
N GLN A 84 -32.13 19.23 -27.37
CA GLN A 84 -33.55 19.01 -27.68
C GLN A 84 -33.77 17.74 -28.52
N ILE A 85 -32.92 17.49 -29.52
CA ILE A 85 -32.96 16.26 -30.32
C ILE A 85 -32.77 15.03 -29.44
N ALA A 86 -31.76 15.05 -28.55
CA ALA A 86 -31.50 13.96 -27.61
C ALA A 86 -32.66 13.75 -26.61
N SER A 87 -33.45 14.77 -26.31
CA SER A 87 -34.65 14.63 -25.46
C SER A 87 -35.85 13.99 -26.17
N VAL A 88 -36.00 14.20 -27.48
CA VAL A 88 -37.11 13.68 -28.30
C VAL A 88 -36.81 12.28 -28.84
N ALA A 89 -35.55 12.00 -29.13
CA ALA A 89 -35.08 10.70 -29.61
C ALA A 89 -33.87 10.23 -28.77
N PRO A 90 -34.09 9.88 -27.49
CA PRO A 90 -33.01 9.51 -26.58
C PRO A 90 -32.29 8.23 -27.02
N ASP A 91 -32.99 7.25 -27.61
CA ASP A 91 -32.41 5.94 -27.94
C ASP A 91 -31.49 5.94 -29.19
N ASP A 92 -31.42 7.06 -29.91
CA ASP A 92 -30.60 7.21 -31.12
C ASP A 92 -29.16 7.63 -30.77
N SER A 93 -28.22 6.69 -30.92
CA SER A 93 -26.80 6.83 -30.65
C SER A 93 -26.16 8.04 -31.34
N GLN A 94 -26.58 8.36 -32.56
CA GLN A 94 -25.99 9.41 -33.39
C GLN A 94 -26.26 10.80 -32.82
N ASN A 95 -27.42 10.99 -32.19
CA ASN A 95 -27.76 12.27 -31.56
C ASN A 95 -26.80 12.59 -30.41
N TRP A 96 -26.49 11.58 -29.59
CA TRP A 96 -25.54 11.69 -28.49
C TRP A 96 -24.10 11.83 -28.97
N LEU A 97 -23.71 11.08 -30.01
CA LEU A 97 -22.39 11.18 -30.61
C LEU A 97 -22.14 12.57 -31.19
N ARG A 98 -23.13 13.12 -31.90
CA ARG A 98 -23.07 14.46 -32.47
C ARG A 98 -22.99 15.52 -31.37
N LEU A 99 -23.80 15.39 -30.31
CA LEU A 99 -23.74 16.25 -29.12
C LEU A 99 -22.34 16.25 -28.51
N ALA A 100 -21.74 15.09 -28.28
CA ALA A 100 -20.39 14.96 -27.74
C ALA A 100 -19.33 15.62 -28.64
N LYS A 101 -19.37 15.37 -29.96
CA LYS A 101 -18.44 15.96 -30.93
C LYS A 101 -18.54 17.48 -30.99
N THR A 102 -19.75 18.04 -30.93
CA THR A 102 -19.99 19.50 -30.96
C THR A 102 -19.39 20.20 -29.75
N ILE A 103 -19.38 19.58 -28.58
CA ILE A 103 -18.82 20.19 -27.38
C ILE A 103 -17.34 20.56 -27.55
N PHE A 104 -16.55 19.74 -28.27
CA PHE A 104 -15.14 20.04 -28.54
C PHE A 104 -14.91 21.24 -29.47
N GLN A 105 -15.96 21.77 -30.10
CA GLN A 105 -15.89 22.95 -30.96
C GLN A 105 -16.20 24.24 -30.19
N ILE A 106 -16.63 24.15 -28.93
CA ILE A 106 -16.97 25.31 -28.11
C ILE A 106 -15.74 25.81 -27.38
N TRP A 107 -15.49 27.12 -27.49
CA TRP A 107 -14.51 27.80 -26.66
C TRP A 107 -15.12 28.13 -25.29
N PRO A 108 -14.58 27.56 -24.19
CA PRO A 108 -15.10 27.82 -22.85
C PRO A 108 -14.82 29.26 -22.41
N ALA A 109 -15.77 29.89 -21.74
CA ALA A 109 -15.62 31.22 -21.17
C ALA A 109 -14.74 31.23 -19.91
N ASN A 110 -14.68 30.11 -19.18
CA ASN A 110 -13.86 29.96 -17.97
C ASN A 110 -13.58 28.47 -17.66
N SER A 111 -12.76 28.22 -16.64
CA SER A 111 -12.36 26.86 -16.22
C SER A 111 -13.53 26.00 -15.72
N ARG A 112 -14.54 26.62 -15.10
CA ARG A 112 -15.75 25.93 -14.62
C ARG A 112 -16.58 25.41 -15.78
N GLU A 113 -16.81 26.24 -16.78
CA GLU A 113 -17.50 25.85 -18.01
C GLU A 113 -16.70 24.80 -18.78
N GLN A 114 -15.36 24.96 -18.86
CA GLN A 114 -14.50 23.97 -19.51
C GLN A 114 -14.64 22.59 -18.87
N THR A 115 -14.63 22.51 -17.54
CA THR A 115 -14.80 21.25 -16.81
C THR A 115 -16.16 20.63 -17.09
N PHE A 116 -17.24 21.43 -16.98
CA PHE A 116 -18.60 20.99 -17.25
C PHE A 116 -18.78 20.46 -18.69
N LEU A 117 -18.26 21.20 -19.69
CA LEU A 117 -18.32 20.79 -21.09
C LEU A 117 -17.58 19.47 -21.32
N ARG A 118 -16.36 19.31 -20.79
CA ARG A 118 -15.58 18.08 -20.93
C ARG A 118 -16.25 16.87 -20.29
N GLU A 119 -16.86 17.05 -19.11
CA GLU A 119 -17.65 16.01 -18.44
C GLU A 119 -18.86 15.62 -19.28
N ARG A 120 -19.63 16.61 -19.74
CA ARG A 120 -20.80 16.41 -20.60
C ARG A 120 -20.44 15.69 -21.91
N ALA A 121 -19.30 16.02 -22.52
CA ALA A 121 -18.81 15.34 -23.71
C ALA A 121 -18.48 13.86 -23.44
N SER A 122 -17.79 13.56 -22.34
CA SER A 122 -17.48 12.17 -21.97
C SER A 122 -18.74 11.35 -21.70
N THR A 123 -19.71 11.90 -20.97
CA THR A 123 -20.97 11.21 -20.67
C THR A 123 -21.82 11.01 -21.92
N ALA A 124 -21.94 12.03 -22.78
CA ALA A 124 -22.68 11.91 -24.04
C ALA A 124 -22.05 10.89 -24.99
N ALA A 125 -20.72 10.84 -25.08
CA ALA A 125 -20.01 9.83 -25.87
C ALA A 125 -20.23 8.41 -25.32
N TYR A 126 -20.27 8.26 -23.99
CA TYR A 126 -20.60 6.98 -23.35
C TYR A 126 -22.03 6.53 -23.64
N ILE A 127 -23.01 7.44 -23.56
CA ILE A 127 -24.40 7.15 -23.93
C ILE A 127 -24.49 6.71 -25.41
N ALA A 128 -23.79 7.43 -26.30
CA ALA A 128 -23.73 7.06 -27.71
C ALA A 128 -23.18 5.64 -27.91
N TYR A 129 -22.12 5.25 -27.19
CA TYR A 129 -21.54 3.92 -27.24
C TYR A 129 -22.49 2.83 -26.74
N GLN A 130 -23.18 3.08 -25.62
CA GLN A 130 -24.17 2.14 -25.06
C GLN A 130 -25.34 1.91 -26.01
N ARG A 131 -25.77 2.96 -26.74
CA ARG A 131 -26.90 2.91 -27.69
C ARG A 131 -26.51 2.53 -29.12
N ALA A 132 -25.23 2.52 -29.46
CA ALA A 132 -24.76 2.16 -30.79
C ALA A 132 -25.23 0.73 -31.14
N SER A 133 -25.79 0.57 -32.33
CA SER A 133 -26.38 -0.70 -32.79
C SER A 133 -25.50 -1.44 -33.81
N ASN A 134 -24.41 -0.81 -34.24
CA ASN A 134 -23.49 -1.36 -35.23
C ASN A 134 -22.02 -1.03 -34.90
N PRO A 135 -21.05 -1.84 -35.38
CA PRO A 135 -19.64 -1.66 -35.04
C PRO A 135 -19.04 -0.28 -35.45
N PRO A 136 -19.34 0.28 -36.63
CA PRO A 136 -18.89 1.64 -36.98
C PRO A 136 -19.29 2.71 -35.97
N GLU A 137 -20.53 2.67 -35.48
CA GLU A 137 -21.02 3.60 -34.46
C GLU A 137 -20.34 3.41 -33.11
N GLU A 138 -20.14 2.16 -32.69
CA GLU A 138 -19.43 1.83 -31.46
C GLU A 138 -18.00 2.37 -31.51
N ALA A 139 -17.29 2.13 -32.61
CA ALA A 139 -15.93 2.61 -32.80
C ALA A 139 -15.85 4.14 -32.74
N ASP A 140 -16.77 4.85 -33.41
CA ASP A 140 -16.80 6.31 -33.40
C ASP A 140 -17.13 6.88 -32.02
N ALA A 141 -18.05 6.27 -31.28
CA ALA A 141 -18.39 6.68 -29.92
C ALA A 141 -17.21 6.47 -28.96
N LEU A 142 -16.50 5.33 -29.06
CA LEU A 142 -15.30 5.04 -28.27
C LEU A 142 -14.15 6.01 -28.58
N ALA A 143 -13.93 6.37 -29.85
CA ALA A 143 -12.91 7.35 -30.23
C ALA A 143 -13.19 8.73 -29.61
N VAL A 144 -14.45 9.18 -29.67
CA VAL A 144 -14.88 10.45 -29.07
C VAL A 144 -14.78 10.41 -27.54
N LEU A 145 -15.15 9.29 -26.92
CA LEU A 145 -15.00 9.07 -25.48
C LEU A 145 -13.53 9.12 -25.06
N GLY A 146 -12.64 8.48 -25.82
CA GLY A 146 -11.20 8.53 -25.57
C GLY A 146 -10.62 9.94 -25.66
N ARG A 147 -11.03 10.72 -26.67
CA ARG A 147 -10.68 12.15 -26.75
C ARG A 147 -11.19 12.92 -25.53
N ALA A 148 -12.43 12.68 -25.10
CA ALA A 148 -13.00 13.34 -23.92
C ALA A 148 -12.19 13.05 -22.66
N PHE A 149 -11.77 11.79 -22.47
CA PHE A 149 -10.90 11.41 -21.35
C PHE A 149 -9.52 12.07 -21.42
N SER A 150 -8.91 12.15 -22.60
CA SER A 150 -7.63 12.84 -22.80
C SER A 150 -7.73 14.33 -22.40
N GLU A 151 -8.79 15.02 -22.82
CA GLU A 151 -9.05 16.42 -22.45
C GLU A 151 -9.26 16.61 -20.93
N ARG A 152 -9.79 15.57 -20.26
CA ARG A 152 -9.95 15.51 -18.80
C ARG A 152 -8.70 15.03 -18.07
N ARG A 153 -7.60 14.74 -18.78
CA ARG A 153 -6.35 14.16 -18.25
C ARG A 153 -6.54 12.79 -17.59
N LEU A 154 -7.55 12.04 -18.02
CA LEU A 154 -7.81 10.66 -17.63
C LEU A 154 -7.12 9.73 -18.64
N TRP A 155 -5.80 9.62 -18.54
CA TRP A 155 -4.96 9.04 -19.58
C TRP A 155 -5.22 7.56 -19.84
N ARG A 156 -5.36 6.75 -18.78
CA ARG A 156 -5.59 5.31 -18.95
C ARG A 156 -6.95 5.01 -19.60
N PRO A 157 -8.09 5.54 -19.08
CA PRO A 157 -9.37 5.40 -19.77
C PRO A 157 -9.35 5.91 -21.22
N ALA A 158 -8.61 6.99 -21.51
CA ALA A 158 -8.46 7.51 -22.86
C ALA A 158 -7.78 6.49 -23.80
N LEU A 159 -6.64 5.93 -23.37
CA LEU A 159 -5.88 4.95 -24.14
C LEU A 159 -6.66 3.65 -24.32
N ASP A 160 -7.35 3.16 -23.29
CA ASP A 160 -8.16 1.95 -23.37
C ASP A 160 -9.32 2.09 -24.37
N THR A 161 -10.05 3.20 -24.31
CA THR A 161 -11.19 3.44 -25.21
C THR A 161 -10.77 3.71 -26.64
N MET A 162 -9.67 4.43 -26.86
CA MET A 162 -9.11 4.60 -28.20
C MET A 162 -8.61 3.27 -28.78
N ARG A 163 -7.94 2.43 -27.98
CA ARG A 163 -7.53 1.08 -28.40
C ARG A 163 -8.75 0.22 -28.78
N MET A 164 -9.79 0.21 -27.94
CA MET A 164 -11.03 -0.53 -28.24
C MET A 164 -11.73 -0.02 -29.50
N SER A 165 -11.70 1.29 -29.76
CA SER A 165 -12.21 1.87 -31.02
C SER A 165 -11.45 1.31 -32.23
N LEU A 166 -10.12 1.29 -32.16
CA LEU A 166 -9.24 0.81 -33.23
C LEU A 166 -9.34 -0.72 -33.43
N ASP A 167 -9.55 -1.47 -32.35
CA ASP A 167 -9.82 -2.92 -32.40
C ASP A 167 -11.10 -3.24 -33.20
N ILE A 168 -12.09 -2.34 -33.18
CA ILE A 168 -13.35 -2.47 -33.95
C ILE A 168 -13.18 -1.95 -35.38
N ARG A 169 -12.58 -0.77 -35.55
CA ARG A 169 -12.40 -0.13 -36.86
C ARG A 169 -11.14 0.71 -36.88
N GLU A 170 -10.21 0.36 -37.77
CA GLU A 170 -8.99 1.14 -37.98
C GLU A 170 -9.29 2.48 -38.66
N VAL A 171 -8.98 3.59 -37.99
CA VAL A 171 -9.15 4.96 -38.50
C VAL A 171 -7.84 5.73 -38.29
N ALA A 172 -7.25 6.23 -39.38
CA ALA A 172 -5.91 6.83 -39.36
C ALA A 172 -5.75 7.98 -38.34
N SER A 173 -6.74 8.87 -38.24
CA SER A 173 -6.69 9.99 -37.28
C SER A 173 -6.83 9.54 -35.81
N VAL A 174 -7.55 8.45 -35.55
CA VAL A 174 -7.67 7.87 -34.20
C VAL A 174 -6.37 7.14 -33.85
N ARG A 175 -5.76 6.42 -34.81
CA ARG A 175 -4.46 5.77 -34.65
C ARG A 175 -3.38 6.77 -34.30
N GLU A 176 -3.29 7.88 -35.05
CA GLU A 176 -2.32 8.95 -34.78
C GLU A 176 -2.49 9.55 -33.37
N ALA A 177 -3.75 9.84 -32.97
CA ALA A 177 -4.03 10.35 -31.63
C ALA A 177 -3.70 9.33 -30.53
N TYR A 178 -3.99 8.05 -30.75
CA TYR A 178 -3.67 6.97 -29.82
C TYR A 178 -2.17 6.80 -29.62
N GLU A 179 -1.38 6.69 -30.69
CA GLU A 179 0.08 6.49 -30.57
C GLU A 179 0.75 7.70 -29.91
N LYS A 180 0.33 8.93 -30.25
CA LYS A 180 0.84 10.14 -29.57
C LYS A 180 0.54 10.11 -28.07
N LEU A 181 -0.68 9.75 -27.70
CA LEU A 181 -1.08 9.69 -26.30
C LEU A 181 -0.36 8.55 -25.56
N ARG A 182 -0.10 7.44 -26.24
CA ARG A 182 0.61 6.28 -25.71
C ARG A 182 2.08 6.59 -25.46
N ASP A 183 2.72 7.33 -26.36
CA ASP A 183 4.09 7.78 -26.19
C ASP A 183 4.25 8.68 -24.96
N ASP A 184 3.31 9.61 -24.75
CA ASP A 184 3.36 10.58 -23.64
C ASP A 184 2.91 9.97 -22.29
N HIS A 185 1.91 9.09 -22.32
CA HIS A 185 1.15 8.68 -21.13
C HIS A 185 0.84 7.18 -21.03
N GLY A 186 1.32 6.36 -21.95
CA GLY A 186 1.15 4.91 -21.93
C GLY A 186 2.09 4.18 -20.97
N PHE A 187 2.22 2.88 -21.18
CA PHE A 187 3.13 2.02 -20.43
C PHE A 187 4.59 2.40 -20.69
N ARG A 188 5.26 2.89 -19.64
CA ARG A 188 6.62 3.42 -19.71
C ARG A 188 7.36 3.21 -18.40
N LEU A 189 8.68 3.28 -18.49
CA LEU A 189 9.54 3.39 -17.31
C LEU A 189 9.40 4.81 -16.73
N LEU A 190 9.23 4.88 -15.42
CA LEU A 190 9.15 6.13 -14.67
C LEU A 190 10.49 6.49 -14.02
N ASP A 191 11.09 5.53 -13.31
CA ASP A 191 12.32 5.73 -12.56
C ASP A 191 13.02 4.40 -12.28
N TYR A 192 14.21 4.46 -11.68
CA TYR A 192 14.90 3.29 -11.13
C TYR A 192 15.54 3.62 -9.76
N THR A 193 15.66 2.60 -8.92
CA THR A 193 16.27 2.71 -7.58
C THR A 193 17.28 1.60 -7.37
N VAL A 194 18.35 1.87 -6.61
CA VAL A 194 19.37 0.88 -6.24
C VAL A 194 19.33 0.68 -4.73
N ASP A 195 18.97 -0.51 -4.29
CA ASP A 195 18.96 -0.91 -2.89
C ASP A 195 20.32 -1.51 -2.53
N SER A 196 21.28 -0.62 -2.22
CA SER A 196 22.68 -0.98 -1.94
C SER A 196 22.99 -1.19 -0.46
N ASP A 197 22.03 -0.98 0.45
CA ASP A 197 22.27 -1.14 1.89
C ASP A 197 21.89 -2.56 2.38
N SER A 198 21.14 -3.31 1.57
CA SER A 198 20.78 -4.70 1.83
C SER A 198 21.96 -5.68 1.69
N ALA A 199 21.86 -6.85 2.30
CA ALA A 199 22.91 -7.88 2.18
C ALA A 199 23.02 -8.46 0.76
N SER A 200 21.93 -8.44 0.00
CA SER A 200 21.85 -8.87 -1.40
C SER A 200 21.29 -7.73 -2.22
N PRO A 201 22.16 -6.85 -2.75
CA PRO A 201 21.73 -5.61 -3.37
C PRO A 201 21.01 -5.88 -4.69
N ARG A 202 20.14 -4.95 -5.03
CA ARG A 202 19.28 -5.06 -6.22
C ARG A 202 19.04 -3.71 -6.86
N ALA A 203 18.78 -3.74 -8.16
CA ALA A 203 18.36 -2.57 -8.92
C ALA A 203 16.93 -2.77 -9.41
N CYS A 204 16.05 -1.84 -9.09
CA CYS A 204 14.62 -1.95 -9.38
C CYS A 204 14.16 -0.85 -10.32
N PHE A 205 13.35 -1.23 -11.30
CA PHE A 205 12.80 -0.38 -12.34
C PHE A 205 11.31 -0.20 -12.11
N GLN A 206 10.88 1.05 -11.99
CA GLN A 206 9.51 1.43 -11.69
C GLN A 206 8.76 1.79 -12.97
N PHE A 207 7.63 1.16 -13.23
CA PHE A 207 6.80 1.37 -14.41
C PHE A 207 5.50 2.12 -14.09
N SER A 208 4.85 2.67 -15.12
CA SER A 208 3.58 3.39 -15.00
C SER A 208 2.36 2.47 -14.77
N GLU A 209 2.43 1.23 -15.23
CA GLU A 209 1.35 0.24 -15.15
C GLU A 209 1.87 -1.09 -14.61
N ASP A 210 0.94 -1.95 -14.18
CA ASP A 210 1.28 -3.26 -13.64
C ASP A 210 1.86 -4.16 -14.74
N LEU A 211 2.94 -4.85 -14.39
CA LEU A 211 3.63 -5.83 -15.22
C LEU A 211 2.74 -7.06 -15.48
N ALA A 212 2.87 -7.65 -16.66
CA ALA A 212 2.09 -8.83 -17.02
C ALA A 212 2.28 -9.98 -16.02
N LYS A 213 1.17 -10.54 -15.52
CA LYS A 213 1.19 -11.66 -14.57
C LYS A 213 1.63 -12.95 -15.28
N ARG A 214 2.29 -13.85 -14.55
CA ARG A 214 2.71 -15.18 -15.04
C ARG A 214 3.54 -15.12 -16.33
N THR A 215 4.31 -14.05 -16.51
CA THR A 215 5.18 -13.85 -17.67
C THR A 215 6.64 -14.00 -17.26
N ASP A 216 7.44 -14.65 -18.11
CA ASP A 216 8.89 -14.65 -17.97
C ASP A 216 9.47 -13.34 -18.51
N PHE A 217 10.10 -12.56 -17.62
CA PHE A 217 10.70 -11.27 -17.96
C PHE A 217 12.18 -11.38 -18.35
N SER A 218 12.82 -12.55 -18.17
CA SER A 218 14.23 -12.76 -18.51
C SER A 218 14.59 -12.40 -19.96
N PRO A 219 13.75 -12.64 -20.99
CA PRO A 219 14.06 -12.24 -22.36
C PRO A 219 14.14 -10.72 -22.58
N PHE A 220 13.52 -9.92 -21.70
CA PHE A 220 13.43 -8.47 -21.81
C PHE A 220 14.51 -7.74 -21.01
N LEU A 221 15.36 -8.47 -20.30
CA LEU A 221 16.42 -7.90 -19.49
C LEU A 221 17.76 -8.55 -19.85
N ALA A 222 18.75 -7.73 -20.17
CA ALA A 222 20.12 -8.19 -20.34
C ALA A 222 21.02 -7.50 -19.31
N LEU A 223 21.82 -8.30 -18.61
CA LEU A 223 22.89 -7.84 -17.76
C LEU A 223 24.21 -8.20 -18.46
N ALA A 224 25.10 -7.23 -18.65
CA ALA A 224 26.41 -7.51 -19.20
C ALA A 224 27.12 -8.62 -18.39
N ASP A 225 27.73 -9.59 -19.08
CA ASP A 225 28.43 -10.74 -18.50
C ASP A 225 27.55 -11.73 -17.71
N ASN A 226 26.22 -11.60 -17.78
CA ASN A 226 25.27 -12.55 -17.21
C ASN A 226 24.00 -12.67 -18.06
N ASP A 227 23.91 -13.75 -18.84
CA ASP A 227 22.78 -13.99 -19.75
C ASP A 227 21.47 -14.34 -19.04
N LYS A 228 21.49 -14.65 -17.73
CA LYS A 228 20.31 -15.02 -16.94
C LYS A 228 20.39 -14.42 -15.53
N PRO A 229 20.24 -13.08 -15.41
CA PRO A 229 20.19 -12.46 -14.10
C PRO A 229 18.98 -12.96 -13.31
N ALA A 230 19.14 -13.07 -12.00
CA ALA A 230 18.01 -13.30 -11.11
C ALA A 230 17.11 -12.07 -11.15
N ILE A 231 15.81 -12.26 -11.36
CA ILE A 231 14.85 -11.16 -11.46
C ILE A 231 13.64 -11.44 -10.57
N SER A 232 13.07 -10.38 -10.03
CA SER A 232 11.80 -10.39 -9.30
C SER A 232 10.87 -9.34 -9.90
N ALA A 233 9.58 -9.68 -10.07
CA ALA A 233 8.59 -8.79 -10.66
C ALA A 233 7.36 -8.75 -9.75
N GLU A 234 7.02 -7.56 -9.24
CA GLU A 234 5.88 -7.35 -8.36
C GLU A 234 5.16 -6.05 -8.73
N GLY A 235 3.86 -6.16 -9.03
CA GLY A 235 3.04 -5.01 -9.40
C GLY A 235 3.65 -4.24 -10.57
N ARG A 236 4.17 -3.05 -10.29
CA ARG A 236 4.76 -2.11 -11.25
C ARG A 236 6.28 -2.07 -11.22
N GLN A 237 6.92 -3.02 -10.56
CA GLN A 237 8.34 -3.01 -10.29
C GLN A 237 9.00 -4.29 -10.79
N LEU A 238 10.10 -4.14 -11.53
CA LEU A 238 10.98 -5.24 -11.95
C LEU A 238 12.35 -5.01 -11.32
N CYS A 239 12.84 -5.94 -10.52
CA CYS A 239 14.16 -5.85 -9.90
C CYS A 239 15.12 -6.89 -10.49
N VAL A 240 16.37 -6.47 -10.68
CA VAL A 240 17.53 -7.34 -10.90
C VAL A 240 18.15 -7.62 -9.55
N GLU A 241 18.14 -8.88 -9.16
CA GLU A 241 18.56 -9.39 -7.86
C GLU A 241 20.00 -9.92 -7.91
N GLY A 242 20.62 -10.08 -6.73
CA GLY A 242 21.92 -10.74 -6.60
C GLY A 242 23.10 -9.95 -7.18
N LEU A 243 22.98 -8.61 -7.21
CA LEU A 243 24.10 -7.75 -7.58
C LEU A 243 25.18 -7.79 -6.48
N LYS A 244 26.35 -7.24 -6.77
CA LYS A 244 27.45 -7.07 -5.81
C LYS A 244 27.72 -5.60 -5.55
N HIS A 245 28.02 -5.30 -4.30
CA HIS A 245 28.48 -3.99 -3.87
C HIS A 245 29.85 -3.66 -4.47
N GLY A 246 30.10 -2.38 -4.73
CA GLY A 246 31.36 -1.89 -5.30
C GLY A 246 31.51 -2.12 -6.81
N GLU A 247 30.52 -2.73 -7.47
CA GLU A 247 30.55 -3.04 -8.90
C GLU A 247 29.64 -2.11 -9.73
N ARG A 248 29.97 -1.99 -11.02
CA ARG A 248 29.16 -1.29 -12.02
C ARG A 248 28.52 -2.30 -12.96
N TYR A 249 27.24 -2.11 -13.22
CA TYR A 249 26.45 -2.96 -14.08
C TYR A 249 25.86 -2.16 -15.23
N ASN A 250 25.91 -2.74 -16.42
CA ASN A 250 25.15 -2.27 -17.56
C ASN A 250 23.90 -3.17 -17.71
N ILE A 251 22.73 -2.59 -17.43
CA ILE A 251 21.43 -3.25 -17.53
C ILE A 251 20.68 -2.67 -18.72
N ASN A 252 20.28 -3.53 -19.65
CA ASN A 252 19.48 -3.16 -20.81
C ASN A 252 18.07 -3.74 -20.67
N LEU A 253 17.09 -2.86 -20.55
CA LEU A 253 15.67 -3.19 -20.64
C LEU A 253 15.24 -3.11 -22.10
N ARG A 254 14.82 -4.23 -22.67
CA ARG A 254 14.43 -4.31 -24.08
C ARG A 254 12.99 -3.85 -24.29
N ALA A 255 12.76 -3.22 -25.44
CA ALA A 255 11.41 -3.00 -25.96
C ALA A 255 10.63 -4.32 -26.03
N GLY A 256 9.30 -4.24 -25.94
CA GLY A 256 8.42 -5.41 -25.96
C GLY A 256 8.05 -5.95 -24.58
N LEU A 257 8.65 -5.43 -23.49
CA LEU A 257 8.32 -5.83 -22.12
C LEU A 257 6.81 -5.67 -21.86
N PRO A 258 6.08 -6.73 -21.48
CA PRO A 258 4.62 -6.70 -21.45
C PRO A 258 4.03 -6.19 -20.12
N SER A 259 2.92 -5.47 -20.23
CA SER A 259 2.09 -5.02 -19.10
C SER A 259 0.75 -5.75 -19.05
N THR A 260 0.02 -5.59 -17.95
CA THR A 260 -1.37 -6.07 -17.81
C THR A 260 -2.36 -5.37 -18.73
N VAL A 261 -2.04 -4.14 -19.17
CA VAL A 261 -2.91 -3.28 -19.98
C VAL A 261 -2.74 -3.50 -21.49
N ARG A 262 -2.11 -4.63 -21.89
CA ARG A 262 -1.85 -5.00 -23.31
C ARG A 262 -1.02 -3.98 -24.09
N GLU A 263 -0.25 -3.17 -23.38
CA GLU A 263 0.81 -2.35 -23.96
C GLU A 263 2.16 -2.99 -23.64
N THR A 264 3.10 -2.85 -24.55
CA THR A 264 4.50 -3.23 -24.34
C THR A 264 5.37 -1.99 -24.25
N LEU A 265 6.49 -2.11 -23.53
CA LEU A 265 7.48 -1.04 -23.44
C LEU A 265 7.93 -0.66 -24.87
N PRO A 266 7.78 0.61 -25.29
CA PRO A 266 7.93 0.97 -26.70
C PRO A 266 9.38 1.01 -27.17
N LYS A 267 10.32 1.35 -26.28
CA LYS A 267 11.74 1.55 -26.60
C LYS A 267 12.61 0.85 -25.57
N SER A 268 13.74 0.32 -26.03
CA SER A 268 14.76 -0.20 -25.13
C SER A 268 15.44 0.95 -24.38
N ALA A 269 15.89 0.68 -23.16
CA ALA A 269 16.59 1.63 -22.32
C ALA A 269 17.80 0.97 -21.65
N GLU A 270 18.92 1.68 -21.66
CA GLU A 270 20.21 1.22 -21.12
C GLU A 270 20.56 2.01 -19.86
N PHE A 271 20.96 1.29 -18.80
CA PHE A 271 21.26 1.85 -17.49
C PHE A 271 22.67 1.44 -17.05
N ASN A 272 23.50 2.42 -16.73
CA ASN A 272 24.79 2.20 -16.10
C ASN A 272 24.65 2.44 -14.59
N ILE A 273 24.52 1.36 -13.83
CA ILE A 273 24.19 1.37 -12.41
C ILE A 273 25.45 1.02 -11.60
N TYR A 274 25.84 1.91 -10.70
CA TYR A 274 26.87 1.63 -9.70
C TYR A 274 26.22 1.23 -8.38
N VAL A 275 26.49 0.02 -7.92
CA VAL A 275 26.04 -0.44 -6.59
C VAL A 275 27.08 0.00 -5.58
N ARG A 276 26.71 0.94 -4.72
CA ARG A 276 27.61 1.46 -3.69
C ARG A 276 27.88 0.41 -2.62
N ASP A 277 28.96 0.56 -1.88
CA ASP A 277 29.15 -0.18 -0.63
C ASP A 277 28.05 0.18 0.37
N ARG A 278 27.72 -0.78 1.22
CA ARG A 278 26.71 -0.60 2.28
C ARG A 278 27.16 0.52 3.19
N LYS A 279 26.23 1.40 3.58
CA LYS A 279 26.55 2.40 4.60
C LYS A 279 26.95 1.69 5.90
N PRO A 280 27.89 2.26 6.67
CA PRO A 280 28.19 1.73 8.00
C PRO A 280 26.93 1.77 8.87
N PHE A 281 26.55 0.63 9.44
CA PHE A 281 25.43 0.57 10.39
C PHE A 281 25.67 -0.48 11.47
N VAL A 282 24.84 -0.39 12.51
CA VAL A 282 24.78 -1.39 13.58
C VAL A 282 23.31 -1.65 13.91
N ARG A 283 23.00 -2.89 14.30
CA ARG A 283 21.69 -3.30 14.80
C ARG A 283 21.84 -4.39 15.86
N PHE A 284 20.83 -4.55 16.70
CA PHE A 284 20.71 -5.74 17.55
C PHE A 284 19.89 -6.82 16.84
N THR A 285 20.03 -8.08 17.27
CA THR A 285 19.25 -9.20 16.69
C THR A 285 17.83 -9.29 17.22
N GLY A 286 17.55 -8.66 18.37
CA GLY A 286 16.23 -8.60 19.01
C GLY A 286 15.85 -7.18 19.40
N ARG A 287 14.65 -7.04 20.00
CA ARG A 287 14.13 -5.76 20.52
C ARG A 287 14.01 -5.74 22.05
N ALA A 288 13.70 -6.89 22.64
CA ALA A 288 13.65 -7.11 24.08
C ALA A 288 14.22 -8.49 24.39
N TYR A 289 15.01 -8.59 25.47
CA TYR A 289 15.69 -9.84 25.82
C TYR A 289 15.76 -10.01 27.34
N VAL A 290 15.38 -11.18 27.85
CA VAL A 290 15.65 -11.57 29.24
C VAL A 290 16.98 -12.31 29.23
N LEU A 291 18.00 -11.71 29.84
CA LEU A 291 19.31 -12.34 30.03
C LEU A 291 19.25 -13.20 31.31
N PRO A 292 19.41 -14.53 31.20
CA PRO A 292 19.54 -15.37 32.38
C PRO A 292 20.74 -14.92 33.21
N ARG A 293 20.60 -14.98 34.54
CA ARG A 293 21.70 -14.70 35.46
C ARG A 293 22.81 -15.77 35.40
N THR A 294 22.59 -16.92 34.78
CA THR A 294 23.59 -17.99 34.65
C THR A 294 23.91 -18.27 33.18
N GLY A 295 25.19 -18.43 32.82
CA GLY A 295 25.65 -18.72 31.45
C GLY A 295 26.44 -17.59 30.80
N GLN A 296 26.83 -17.75 29.52
CA GLN A 296 27.53 -16.70 28.77
C GLN A 296 26.58 -15.52 28.47
N ARG A 297 26.85 -14.37 29.09
CA ARG A 297 26.03 -13.14 29.01
C ARG A 297 26.60 -12.19 27.94
N GLY A 298 26.17 -12.40 26.69
CA GLY A 298 26.54 -11.55 25.57
C GLY A 298 25.30 -11.04 24.86
N ILE A 299 25.19 -9.73 24.63
CA ILE A 299 24.16 -9.20 23.72
C ILE A 299 24.77 -9.12 22.32
N PRO A 300 24.26 -9.87 21.34
CA PRO A 300 24.80 -9.85 19.98
C PRO A 300 24.44 -8.53 19.28
N LEU A 301 25.45 -7.80 18.82
CA LEU A 301 25.33 -6.66 17.92
C LEU A 301 25.85 -7.06 16.54
N VAL A 302 25.09 -6.73 15.51
CA VAL A 302 25.47 -6.94 14.12
C VAL A 302 25.91 -5.61 13.54
N SER A 303 27.14 -5.53 13.08
CA SER A 303 27.70 -4.34 12.43
C SER A 303 28.09 -4.63 10.98
N VAL A 304 28.11 -3.58 10.17
CA VAL A 304 28.55 -3.60 8.77
C VAL A 304 29.44 -2.39 8.52
N ASN A 305 30.55 -2.60 7.81
CA ASN A 305 31.46 -1.55 7.35
C ASN A 305 31.92 -0.58 8.45
N THR A 306 32.05 -1.06 9.69
CA THR A 306 32.58 -0.28 10.82
C THR A 306 33.48 -1.15 11.70
N GLN A 307 34.57 -0.56 12.20
CA GLN A 307 35.56 -1.23 13.05
C GLN A 307 35.30 -1.01 14.55
N ALA A 308 34.41 -0.08 14.89
CA ALA A 308 34.07 0.22 16.27
C ALA A 308 32.64 0.75 16.36
N VAL A 309 31.96 0.35 17.43
CA VAL A 309 30.60 0.79 17.75
C VAL A 309 30.65 1.52 19.08
N ALA A 310 30.12 2.74 19.13
CA ALA A 310 29.90 3.44 20.38
C ALA A 310 28.63 2.88 21.03
N VAL A 311 28.76 2.40 22.27
CA VAL A 311 27.68 1.78 23.02
C VAL A 311 27.41 2.57 24.29
N GLN A 312 26.14 2.75 24.63
CA GLN A 312 25.72 3.35 25.90
C GLN A 312 24.70 2.43 26.55
N VAL A 313 24.80 2.26 27.88
CA VAL A 313 23.85 1.47 28.65
C VAL A 313 23.25 2.34 29.74
N PHE A 314 21.93 2.33 29.81
CA PHE A 314 21.13 3.01 30.80
C PHE A 314 20.36 1.99 31.64
N ARG A 315 20.14 2.33 32.89
CA ARG A 315 19.35 1.57 33.86
C ARG A 315 18.14 2.39 34.27
N ILE A 316 16.96 1.80 34.16
CA ILE A 316 15.70 2.33 34.69
C ILE A 316 15.37 1.54 35.95
N GLY A 317 15.31 2.26 37.08
CA GLY A 317 14.93 1.67 38.35
C GLY A 317 13.43 1.41 38.46
N ASP A 318 13.06 0.58 39.44
CA ASP A 318 11.69 0.16 39.77
C ASP A 318 10.68 1.32 39.74
N ARG A 319 11.03 2.47 40.34
CA ARG A 319 10.12 3.63 40.48
C ARG A 319 9.74 4.31 39.16
N ASN A 320 10.56 4.25 38.12
CA ASN A 320 10.27 4.85 36.81
C ASN A 320 9.90 3.80 35.76
N LEU A 321 9.86 2.52 36.16
CA LEU A 321 9.61 1.42 35.25
C LEU A 321 8.20 1.48 34.67
N ILE A 322 7.18 1.72 35.50
CA ILE A 322 5.79 1.71 35.07
C ILE A 322 5.50 2.71 33.96
N ASN A 323 6.07 3.92 34.05
CA ASN A 323 5.89 4.96 33.04
C ASN A 323 6.57 4.59 31.72
N THR A 324 7.67 3.83 31.79
CA THR A 324 8.41 3.37 30.61
C THR A 324 7.70 2.19 29.94
N VAL A 325 7.21 1.23 30.74
CA VAL A 325 6.55 0.01 30.27
C VAL A 325 5.13 0.28 29.76
N LEU A 326 4.34 1.09 30.47
CA LEU A 326 3.00 1.49 30.02
C LEU A 326 3.02 2.56 28.93
N GLY A 327 4.16 3.24 28.77
CA GLY A 327 4.37 4.19 27.68
C GLY A 327 4.59 3.50 26.34
N SER A 328 4.80 4.30 25.29
CA SER A 328 5.12 3.81 23.95
C SER A 328 6.58 3.40 23.77
N ASP A 329 7.41 3.49 24.82
CA ASP A 329 8.87 3.45 24.72
C ASP A 329 9.45 2.04 24.81
N PHE A 330 8.78 1.16 25.53
CA PHE A 330 9.26 -0.19 25.73
C PHE A 330 9.28 -0.98 24.40
N GLN A 331 10.35 -1.74 24.18
CA GLN A 331 10.59 -2.59 22.98
C GLN A 331 10.71 -1.86 21.64
N ARG A 332 10.73 -0.53 21.61
CA ARG A 332 11.01 0.24 20.39
C ARG A 332 12.44 0.76 20.33
N SER A 333 12.86 1.11 19.12
CA SER A 333 14.03 1.92 18.91
C SER A 333 13.79 3.34 19.41
N LEU A 334 14.79 3.90 20.07
CA LEU A 334 14.78 5.27 20.59
C LEU A 334 15.55 6.19 19.64
N SER A 335 15.07 7.41 19.47
CA SER A 335 15.87 8.51 18.91
C SER A 335 16.87 9.02 19.95
N SER A 336 17.84 9.84 19.50
CA SER A 336 18.80 10.49 20.40
C SER A 336 18.11 11.36 21.46
N TYR A 337 17.06 12.11 21.08
CA TYR A 337 16.31 12.95 22.02
C TYR A 337 15.61 12.12 23.11
N GLU A 338 15.02 10.99 22.73
CA GLU A 338 14.35 10.10 23.69
C GLU A 338 15.34 9.40 24.61
N LEU A 339 16.53 9.06 24.09
CA LEU A 339 17.62 8.53 24.89
C LEU A 339 18.12 9.55 25.91
N ASP A 340 18.27 10.82 25.51
CA ASP A 340 18.69 11.91 26.40
C ASP A 340 17.65 12.13 27.52
N GLY A 341 16.36 12.19 27.18
CA GLY A 341 15.29 12.28 28.18
C GLY A 341 15.22 11.05 29.09
N LEU A 342 15.45 9.84 28.56
CA LEU A 342 15.55 8.63 29.36
C LEU A 342 16.71 8.73 30.35
N GLY A 343 17.89 9.14 29.90
CA GLY A 343 19.08 9.24 30.74
C GLY A 343 19.06 10.40 31.75
N GLY A 344 18.37 11.50 31.44
CA GLY A 344 18.30 12.68 32.28
C GLY A 344 17.17 12.65 33.32
N GLU A 345 16.06 11.96 33.03
CA GLU A 345 14.83 12.06 33.85
C GLU A 345 14.36 10.72 34.41
N ARG A 346 14.50 9.63 33.64
CA ARG A 346 13.83 8.34 33.94
C ARG A 346 14.79 7.26 34.44
N GLY A 347 16.03 7.29 33.99
CA GLY A 347 17.06 6.31 34.29
C GLY A 347 18.40 6.96 34.64
N VAL A 348 19.43 6.13 34.64
CA VAL A 348 20.82 6.53 34.91
C VAL A 348 21.72 5.85 33.90
N LYS A 349 22.65 6.60 33.30
CA LYS A 349 23.72 6.02 32.47
C LYS A 349 24.67 5.22 33.34
N VAL A 350 24.73 3.91 33.14
CA VAL A 350 25.57 3.00 33.92
C VAL A 350 26.88 2.67 33.20
N TRP A 351 26.91 2.81 31.88
CA TRP A 351 28.10 2.53 31.09
C TRP A 351 28.09 3.28 29.76
N SER A 352 29.28 3.63 29.30
CA SER A 352 29.52 4.22 27.99
C SER A 352 30.92 3.84 27.54
N GLY A 353 31.06 3.41 26.30
CA GLY A 353 32.35 2.98 25.78
C GLY A 353 32.29 2.55 24.33
N GLU A 354 33.41 2.05 23.84
CA GLU A 354 33.55 1.56 22.48
C GLU A 354 33.72 0.05 22.49
N VAL A 355 33.02 -0.61 21.56
CA VAL A 355 33.17 -2.03 21.30
C VAL A 355 33.87 -2.17 19.95
N ALA A 356 35.06 -2.75 19.97
CA ALA A 356 35.77 -3.08 18.74
C ALA A 356 35.00 -4.18 17.99
N THR A 357 34.82 -4.00 16.69
CA THR A 357 34.17 -4.97 15.82
C THR A 357 35.13 -5.36 14.69
N ALA A 358 35.15 -6.64 14.33
CA ALA A 358 35.76 -7.00 13.06
C ALA A 358 34.97 -6.32 11.92
N SER A 359 35.66 -5.94 10.85
CA SER A 359 35.05 -5.30 9.70
C SER A 359 35.48 -6.03 8.44
N THR A 360 34.52 -6.66 7.77
CA THR A 360 34.70 -7.26 6.47
C THR A 360 33.78 -6.52 5.50
N LEU A 361 34.32 -6.03 4.39
CA LEU A 361 33.62 -5.13 3.49
C LEU A 361 32.30 -5.75 3.01
N ASN A 362 31.20 -5.03 3.23
CA ASN A 362 29.82 -5.36 2.89
C ASN A 362 29.23 -6.62 3.56
N ALA A 363 29.89 -7.17 4.58
CA ALA A 363 29.41 -8.34 5.31
C ALA A 363 28.88 -7.99 6.71
N ASP A 364 27.84 -8.72 7.13
CA ASP A 364 27.33 -8.66 8.51
C ASP A 364 28.32 -9.36 9.45
N VAL A 365 28.81 -8.65 10.46
CA VAL A 365 29.68 -9.18 11.52
C VAL A 365 28.94 -9.13 12.84
N THR A 366 28.81 -10.29 13.51
CA THR A 366 28.19 -10.36 14.83
C THR A 366 29.25 -10.32 15.92
N THR A 367 29.17 -9.33 16.80
CA THR A 367 30.02 -9.18 17.99
C THR A 367 29.16 -9.32 19.24
N ALA A 368 29.59 -10.10 20.23
CA ALA A 368 28.87 -10.18 21.51
C ALA A 368 29.36 -9.08 22.45
N PHE A 369 28.46 -8.20 22.90
CA PHE A 369 28.77 -7.24 23.97
C PHE A 369 28.82 -7.97 25.32
N PRO A 370 29.96 -7.98 26.03
CA PRO A 370 30.12 -8.73 27.27
C PRO A 370 29.53 -7.96 28.46
N VAL A 371 28.24 -8.18 28.72
CA VAL A 371 27.45 -7.42 29.70
C VAL A 371 28.10 -7.44 31.10
N ASP A 372 28.54 -8.61 31.55
CA ASP A 372 29.07 -8.78 32.92
C ASP A 372 30.41 -8.09 33.12
N GLN A 373 31.28 -8.16 32.11
CA GLN A 373 32.60 -7.54 32.17
C GLN A 373 32.48 -6.02 32.09
N ALA A 374 31.49 -5.51 31.35
CA ALA A 374 31.28 -4.08 31.17
C ALA A 374 30.56 -3.43 32.36
N LEU A 375 29.53 -4.09 32.92
CA LEU A 375 28.64 -3.49 33.91
C LEU A 375 28.92 -3.93 35.35
N GLY A 376 29.67 -5.02 35.56
CA GLY A 376 29.93 -5.57 36.88
C GLY A 376 28.63 -6.04 37.56
N ASP A 377 28.40 -5.57 38.79
CA ASP A 377 27.22 -5.93 39.57
C ASP A 377 25.96 -5.19 39.08
N LEU A 378 25.14 -5.93 38.34
CA LEU A 378 23.86 -5.44 37.82
C LEU A 378 22.83 -5.30 38.92
N GLN A 379 22.38 -4.07 39.10
CA GLN A 379 21.34 -3.72 40.04
C GLN A 379 19.93 -4.10 39.49
N PRO A 380 18.91 -4.29 40.36
CA PRO A 380 17.50 -4.54 39.98
C PRO A 380 16.86 -3.47 39.07
N GLY A 381 16.45 -3.81 37.85
CA GLY A 381 15.78 -2.86 36.95
C GLY A 381 15.83 -3.26 35.48
N VAL A 382 15.28 -2.41 34.62
CA VAL A 382 15.34 -2.60 33.16
C VAL A 382 16.50 -1.80 32.57
N TYR A 383 17.22 -2.41 31.65
CA TYR A 383 18.35 -1.82 30.98
C TYR A 383 18.04 -1.52 29.52
N VAL A 384 18.62 -0.43 29.04
CA VAL A 384 18.52 0.01 27.65
C VAL A 384 19.91 0.21 27.12
N MET A 385 20.26 -0.56 26.08
CA MET A 385 21.52 -0.42 25.38
C MET A 385 21.29 0.21 24.02
N THR A 386 22.04 1.25 23.71
CA THR A 386 22.07 1.85 22.37
C THR A 386 23.44 1.68 21.74
N ALA A 387 23.46 1.58 20.41
CA ALA A 387 24.66 1.40 19.61
C ALA A 387 24.66 2.32 18.39
N THR A 388 25.81 2.93 18.08
CA THR A 388 26.02 3.71 16.86
C THR A 388 27.36 3.35 16.21
N PRO A 389 27.41 3.24 14.86
CA PRO A 389 28.67 2.97 14.16
C PRO A 389 29.59 4.19 14.26
N LYS A 390 30.88 3.97 14.51
CA LYS A 390 31.88 5.06 14.53
C LYS A 390 32.32 5.38 13.09
N GLY A 391 32.34 6.66 12.73
CA GLY A 391 32.85 7.16 11.43
C GLY A 391 32.15 8.41 10.92
N PRO A 392 32.69 9.09 9.89
CA PRO A 392 32.19 10.38 9.37
C PRO A 392 30.77 10.32 8.75
N GLN A 393 30.25 9.12 8.46
CA GLN A 393 28.86 8.92 8.02
C GLN A 393 27.94 8.40 9.13
N GLY A 394 28.45 8.13 10.34
CA GLY A 394 27.69 7.52 11.44
C GLY A 394 26.94 8.51 12.34
N SER A 395 27.06 9.82 12.11
CA SER A 395 26.67 10.83 13.10
C SER A 395 25.60 11.84 12.69
N ASN A 396 24.97 11.72 11.50
CA ASN A 396 24.18 12.83 10.98
C ASN A 396 22.73 12.54 10.57
N ASP A 397 22.18 11.38 10.91
CA ASP A 397 20.73 11.20 10.81
C ASP A 397 20.11 11.35 12.19
N SER A 398 19.15 12.28 12.32
CA SER A 398 18.22 12.42 13.45
C SER A 398 17.27 11.21 13.58
N GLY A 399 17.75 10.02 13.22
CA GLY A 399 17.01 8.78 13.11
C GLY A 399 16.99 7.97 14.40
N LEU A 400 16.35 6.80 14.29
CA LEU A 400 16.24 5.83 15.36
C LEU A 400 17.61 5.17 15.60
N LEU A 401 18.04 5.13 16.85
CA LEU A 401 19.23 4.41 17.29
C LEU A 401 18.96 2.91 17.31
N ALA A 402 20.00 2.11 17.02
CA ALA A 402 19.96 0.70 17.37
C ALA A 402 19.77 0.60 18.88
N THR A 403 18.64 0.03 19.31
CA THR A 403 18.25 -0.02 20.73
C THR A 403 17.87 -1.45 21.09
N GLN A 404 18.41 -1.93 22.20
CA GLN A 404 18.05 -3.20 22.80
C GLN A 404 17.61 -2.96 24.24
N TRP A 405 16.38 -3.34 24.53
CA TRP A 405 15.87 -3.42 25.90
C TRP A 405 16.25 -4.77 26.49
N PHE A 406 16.73 -4.81 27.73
CA PHE A 406 17.00 -6.07 28.39
C PHE A 406 16.81 -6.00 29.90
N ILE A 407 16.59 -7.16 30.49
CA ILE A 407 16.57 -7.35 31.93
C ILE A 407 17.46 -8.53 32.26
N VAL A 408 18.21 -8.44 33.35
CA VAL A 408 19.07 -9.55 33.81
C VAL A 408 18.40 -10.19 35.01
N SER A 409 17.78 -11.34 34.78
CA SER A 409 17.00 -12.03 35.80
C SER A 409 17.03 -13.54 35.64
N ASP A 410 16.96 -14.26 36.75
CA ASP A 410 16.60 -15.67 36.81
C ASP A 410 15.12 -15.88 37.19
N LEU A 411 14.30 -14.84 37.25
CA LEU A 411 12.89 -14.94 37.64
C LEU A 411 11.99 -14.98 36.42
N GLY A 412 11.27 -16.08 36.24
CA GLY A 412 10.17 -16.24 35.30
C GLY A 412 8.84 -15.98 36.00
N LEU A 413 8.02 -15.10 35.42
CA LEU A 413 6.72 -14.72 35.97
C LEU A 413 5.61 -15.24 35.08
N THR A 414 4.55 -15.75 35.69
CA THR A 414 3.27 -16.01 35.02
C THR A 414 2.16 -15.49 35.89
N ALA A 415 1.24 -14.72 35.32
CA ALA A 415 0.08 -14.21 36.05
C ALA A 415 -1.23 -14.53 35.34
N PHE A 416 -2.24 -14.86 36.14
CA PHE A 416 -3.61 -15.07 35.69
C PHE A 416 -4.53 -14.12 36.44
N SER A 417 -5.36 -13.37 35.72
CA SER A 417 -6.38 -12.50 36.30
C SER A 417 -7.75 -13.15 36.10
N GLY A 418 -8.49 -13.32 37.19
CA GLY A 418 -9.79 -13.98 37.25
C GLY A 418 -10.78 -13.26 38.17
N ASN A 419 -11.93 -13.89 38.40
CA ASN A 419 -12.98 -13.32 39.26
C ASN A 419 -12.58 -13.28 40.75
N ASP A 420 -11.70 -14.18 41.17
CA ASP A 420 -11.18 -14.36 42.53
C ASP A 420 -9.92 -13.53 42.80
N GLY A 421 -9.23 -13.04 41.77
CA GLY A 421 -8.10 -12.15 41.94
C GLY A 421 -7.04 -12.29 40.86
N ILE A 422 -5.81 -11.89 41.19
CA ILE A 422 -4.63 -12.05 40.36
C ILE A 422 -3.72 -13.09 41.02
N HIS A 423 -3.56 -14.23 40.35
CA HIS A 423 -2.62 -15.28 40.75
C HIS A 423 -1.29 -15.04 40.05
N VAL A 424 -0.19 -15.07 40.80
CA VAL A 424 1.17 -14.91 40.25
C VAL A 424 2.01 -16.09 40.67
N PHE A 425 2.74 -16.66 39.71
CA PHE A 425 3.69 -17.75 39.90
C PHE A 425 5.08 -17.26 39.52
N VAL A 426 6.06 -17.56 40.37
CA VAL A 426 7.46 -17.17 40.18
C VAL A 426 8.34 -18.41 40.18
N ASN A 427 9.10 -18.60 39.10
CA ASN A 427 9.98 -19.75 38.89
C ASN A 427 11.40 -19.30 38.53
N SER A 428 12.39 -20.17 38.72
CA SER A 428 13.73 -19.99 38.14
C SER A 428 13.67 -20.14 36.63
N LEU A 429 14.33 -19.28 35.87
CA LEU A 429 14.54 -19.46 34.43
C LEU A 429 15.63 -20.51 34.15
N ALA A 430 16.61 -20.64 35.05
CA ALA A 430 17.70 -21.60 34.93
C ALA A 430 17.27 -23.02 35.32
N THR A 431 16.55 -23.19 36.43
CA THR A 431 16.20 -24.53 36.96
C THR A 431 14.74 -24.91 36.77
N THR A 432 13.86 -23.97 36.39
CA THR A 432 12.39 -24.12 36.32
C THR A 432 11.68 -24.33 37.66
N ASP A 433 12.43 -24.43 38.77
CA ASP A 433 11.88 -24.64 40.11
C ASP A 433 11.10 -23.43 40.62
N ALA A 434 10.09 -23.68 41.44
CA ALA A 434 9.35 -22.65 42.15
C ALA A 434 10.26 -21.81 43.06
N LYS A 435 10.08 -20.48 43.03
CA LYS A 435 10.82 -19.54 43.88
C LYS A 435 9.96 -19.09 45.06
N ALA A 436 10.17 -19.73 46.21
CA ALA A 436 9.60 -19.32 47.49
C ALA A 436 10.31 -18.10 48.07
N GLY A 437 9.59 -17.28 48.84
CA GLY A 437 10.18 -16.13 49.53
C GLY A 437 10.48 -14.92 48.65
N ALA A 438 9.95 -14.88 47.42
CA ALA A 438 10.08 -13.72 46.53
C ALA A 438 9.05 -12.65 46.88
N ASP A 439 9.46 -11.39 46.96
CA ASP A 439 8.57 -10.26 47.23
C ASP A 439 7.91 -9.80 45.93
N VAL A 440 6.60 -9.97 45.84
CA VAL A 440 5.75 -9.59 44.70
C VAL A 440 4.94 -8.35 45.06
N ARG A 441 5.01 -7.33 44.20
CA ARG A 441 4.26 -6.08 44.34
C ARG A 441 3.28 -5.94 43.18
N LEU A 442 2.03 -5.64 43.51
CA LEU A 442 1.03 -5.23 42.54
C LEU A 442 1.02 -3.70 42.45
N VAL A 443 1.31 -3.16 41.27
CA VAL A 443 1.44 -1.73 41.02
C VAL A 443 0.30 -1.23 40.14
N ALA A 444 -0.31 -0.12 40.53
CA ALA A 444 -1.36 0.56 39.79
C ALA A 444 -0.83 1.52 38.72
N ARG A 445 -1.65 1.90 37.74
CA ARG A 445 -1.28 2.84 36.65
C ARG A 445 -0.64 4.14 37.11
N ASN A 446 -1.03 4.68 38.26
CA ASN A 446 -0.47 5.90 38.84
C ASN A 446 0.83 5.66 39.64
N ASN A 447 1.44 4.48 39.54
CA ASN A 447 2.65 4.05 40.25
C ASN A 447 2.47 3.81 41.76
N GLU A 448 1.23 3.72 42.27
CA GLU A 448 1.00 3.31 43.66
C GLU A 448 1.10 1.79 43.82
N ILE A 449 1.71 1.36 44.93
CA ILE A 449 1.75 -0.05 45.32
C ILE A 449 0.40 -0.40 45.96
N LEU A 450 -0.39 -1.21 45.27
CA LEU A 450 -1.69 -1.68 45.76
C LEU A 450 -1.51 -2.70 46.89
N ALA A 451 -0.53 -3.59 46.76
CA ALA A 451 -0.17 -4.56 47.78
C ALA A 451 1.21 -5.16 47.53
N THR A 452 1.87 -5.57 48.61
CA THR A 452 3.07 -6.42 48.59
C THR A 452 2.73 -7.76 49.25
N ARG A 453 3.20 -8.86 48.67
CA ARG A 453 3.03 -10.21 49.19
C ARG A 453 4.29 -11.03 48.90
N THR A 454 4.49 -12.11 49.64
CA THR A 454 5.64 -13.00 49.46
C THR A 454 5.17 -14.34 48.91
N THR A 455 5.90 -14.92 47.96
CA THR A 455 5.56 -16.22 47.39
C THR A 455 5.70 -17.35 48.40
N ASP A 456 4.79 -18.32 48.33
CA ASP A 456 4.81 -19.52 49.16
C ASP A 456 5.80 -20.58 48.63
N ALA A 457 5.80 -21.78 49.24
CA ALA A 457 6.66 -22.90 48.84
C ALA A 457 6.47 -23.36 47.39
N SER A 458 5.30 -23.08 46.80
CA SER A 458 4.99 -23.37 45.39
C SER A 458 5.34 -22.21 44.45
N GLY A 459 5.94 -21.12 44.96
CA GLY A 459 6.24 -19.93 44.19
C GLY A 459 4.98 -19.11 43.85
N HIS A 460 3.86 -19.38 44.52
CA HIS A 460 2.56 -18.77 44.25
C HIS A 460 2.28 -17.61 45.19
N VAL A 461 1.56 -16.62 44.67
CA VAL A 461 0.96 -15.55 45.46
C VAL A 461 -0.39 -15.13 44.87
N LEU A 462 -1.34 -14.80 45.75
CA LEU A 462 -2.66 -14.30 45.37
C LEU A 462 -2.84 -12.84 45.80
N PHE A 463 -3.30 -12.01 44.85
CA PHE A 463 -3.88 -10.70 45.12
C PHE A 463 -5.40 -10.79 44.99
N GLU A 464 -6.10 -10.68 46.10
CA GLU A 464 -7.56 -10.80 46.20
C GLU A 464 -8.31 -9.92 45.18
N ALA A 465 -9.50 -10.36 44.75
CA ALA A 465 -10.37 -9.66 43.79
C ALA A 465 -10.65 -8.18 44.10
N GLY A 466 -10.53 -7.75 45.37
CA GLY A 466 -10.64 -6.33 45.73
C GLY A 466 -9.54 -5.47 45.10
N LEU A 467 -8.31 -5.96 45.08
CA LEU A 467 -7.15 -5.27 44.52
C LEU A 467 -7.18 -5.26 42.98
N ALA A 468 -7.77 -6.30 42.38
CA ALA A 468 -7.93 -6.41 40.93
C ALA A 468 -8.94 -5.41 40.33
N ARG A 469 -9.85 -4.86 41.15
CA ARG A 469 -11.00 -4.04 40.71
C ARG A 469 -10.76 -2.52 40.72
N GLY A 470 -9.53 -2.08 40.95
CA GLY A 470 -9.17 -0.66 40.88
C GLY A 470 -9.53 -0.01 39.54
N LYS A 471 -9.93 1.26 39.55
CA LYS A 471 -10.31 2.03 38.35
C LYS A 471 -9.44 3.28 38.18
N GLY A 472 -9.33 3.77 36.93
CA GLY A 472 -8.54 4.96 36.63
C GLY A 472 -7.07 4.78 37.02
N GLY A 473 -6.51 5.74 37.75
CA GLY A 473 -5.14 5.69 38.24
C GLY A 473 -4.82 4.48 39.13
N LEU A 474 -5.80 3.99 39.89
CA LEU A 474 -5.66 2.85 40.79
C LEU A 474 -5.86 1.49 40.09
N SER A 475 -6.08 1.47 38.77
CA SER A 475 -6.20 0.19 38.06
C SER A 475 -4.86 -0.57 38.08
N PRO A 476 -4.85 -1.87 38.41
CA PRO A 476 -3.64 -2.69 38.36
C PRO A 476 -3.05 -2.68 36.96
N ALA A 477 -1.72 -2.54 36.88
CA ALA A 477 -1.05 -2.32 35.60
C ALA A 477 0.28 -3.05 35.44
N MET A 478 0.95 -3.41 36.54
CA MET A 478 2.24 -4.08 36.49
C MET A 478 2.47 -4.91 37.76
N LEU A 479 3.18 -6.03 37.61
CA LEU A 479 3.74 -6.79 38.71
C LEU A 479 5.25 -6.58 38.76
N THR A 480 5.81 -6.40 39.95
CA THR A 480 7.26 -6.43 40.14
C THR A 480 7.62 -7.48 41.19
N VAL A 481 8.69 -8.23 40.93
CA VAL A 481 9.15 -9.32 41.78
C VAL A 481 10.61 -9.08 42.11
N ALA A 482 10.97 -9.17 43.40
CA ALA A 482 12.33 -9.08 43.87
C ALA A 482 12.68 -10.28 44.76
N ALA A 483 13.84 -10.91 44.53
CA ALA A 483 14.32 -12.03 45.33
C ALA A 483 15.86 -12.07 45.34
N ALA A 484 16.50 -11.95 46.51
CA ALA A 484 17.95 -12.07 46.67
C ALA A 484 18.78 -11.27 45.63
N GLY A 485 18.42 -10.00 45.39
CA GLY A 485 19.06 -9.13 44.40
C GLY A 485 18.66 -9.39 42.95
N ASP A 486 17.76 -10.35 42.71
CA ASP A 486 17.06 -10.56 41.43
C ASP A 486 15.80 -9.72 41.31
N TYR A 487 15.44 -9.41 40.07
CA TYR A 487 14.35 -8.52 39.73
C TYR A 487 13.73 -8.88 38.39
N ALA A 488 12.41 -8.96 38.36
CA ALA A 488 11.64 -9.09 37.14
C ALA A 488 10.28 -8.40 37.26
N PHE A 489 9.64 -8.17 36.12
CA PHE A 489 8.35 -7.51 36.04
C PHE A 489 7.48 -8.17 34.97
N LEU A 490 6.16 -7.97 35.07
CA LEU A 490 5.16 -8.43 34.12
C LEU A 490 4.07 -7.38 33.90
#